data_AF-A0A2K3N5E0-F1
#
_entry.id   AF-A0A2K3N5E0-F1
#
_cell.length_a   1.000
_cell.length_b   1.000
_cell.length_c   1.000
_cell.angle_alpha   90.00
_cell.angle_beta   90.00
_cell.angle_gamma   90.00
#
_symmetry.space_group_name_H-M   'P 1'
#
loop_
_entity.id
_entity.type
_entity.pdbx_description
1 polymer ?
#
loop_
_entity_poly.entity_id
_entity_poly.type
_entity_poly.pdbx_seq_one_letter_code
_entity_poly.pdbx_strand_id
1 'polypeptide(L)'
;MSQQQPCRVDPKLWQSCAGDSIKIPKLHSKVYYFPQGHLEHSNPSPSTQSLSLINGYRPFIPCIISAIDLLADPHTDEVFAKLLLTPVADGTIEPPDVPYEDQENNVEVVSSFKTLTRSDANNGGAFSVPCGCAIKIFPPLDLKAKPAPFQELSFTDVHGEVWKFRHIYTGTPQRHLITSGWSKFVDKKKLVVGDSLIFLKNSAGRIFIGIRRKFDISRSRRITEKAVMEAAELADKNKAFEVVYYPTAGGDNFVVDANVVEDAMKINWNCGMRVKFPLNNDSSKGTISNLSAPSNRPWRMLQVNWDEPKVSENTKRVNPWMVEPIFDIAELNLHFPQIKRLRVDPGFALSRSTERESASTHNCKASKVSPSSIKLFGRIIKLPDSGINEDGCKGCNEIEAINKTMKITS
;
A
#
# COMPACT_ATOMS: atom_id res chain seq x y z
N MET A 1 -19.53 31.28 12.54
CA MET A 1 -19.83 29.89 12.94
C MET A 1 -18.53 29.29 13.44
N SER A 2 -18.51 28.64 14.60
CA SER A 2 -17.33 27.87 15.02
C SER A 2 -17.15 26.68 14.07
N GLN A 3 -15.92 26.45 13.63
CA GLN A 3 -15.61 25.19 12.94
C GLN A 3 -15.73 24.07 13.98
N GLN A 4 -16.56 23.07 13.69
CA GLN A 4 -16.68 21.90 14.56
C GLN A 4 -15.36 21.14 14.52
N GLN A 5 -14.78 20.86 15.69
CA GLN A 5 -13.55 20.10 15.76
C GLN A 5 -13.83 18.61 15.44
N PRO A 6 -12.92 17.92 14.71
CA PRO A 6 -13.00 16.48 14.53
C PRO A 6 -13.01 15.74 15.88
N CYS A 7 -13.84 14.71 16.00
CA CYS A 7 -13.89 13.88 17.20
C CYS A 7 -12.98 12.66 17.07
N ARG A 8 -12.45 12.18 18.20
CA ARG A 8 -11.77 10.88 18.28
C ARG A 8 -12.78 9.75 18.09
N VAL A 9 -12.37 8.72 17.33
CA VAL A 9 -13.16 7.54 17.00
C VAL A 9 -12.56 6.33 17.69
N ASP A 10 -13.39 5.38 18.13
CA ASP A 10 -12.93 4.07 18.61
C ASP A 10 -12.04 3.38 17.55
N PRO A 11 -10.87 2.82 17.91
CA PRO A 11 -9.94 2.25 16.94
C PRO A 11 -10.53 1.12 16.08
N LYS A 12 -11.40 0.26 16.63
CA LYS A 12 -12.01 -0.85 15.86
C LYS A 12 -13.08 -0.35 14.89
N LEU A 13 -13.87 0.66 15.30
CA LEU A 13 -14.80 1.35 14.40
C LEU A 13 -14.05 2.11 13.30
N TRP A 14 -13.01 2.86 13.65
CA TRP A 14 -12.16 3.60 12.71
C TRP A 14 -11.53 2.66 11.68
N GLN A 15 -10.93 1.55 12.13
CA GLN A 15 -10.32 0.53 11.26
C GLN A 15 -11.34 -0.09 10.29
N SER A 16 -12.56 -0.36 10.77
CA SER A 16 -13.65 -0.89 9.92
C SER A 16 -14.14 0.12 8.87
N CYS A 17 -14.05 1.42 9.16
CA CYS A 17 -14.36 2.49 8.21
C CYS A 17 -13.25 2.69 7.18
N ALA A 18 -11.98 2.62 7.62
CA ALA A 18 -10.80 2.69 6.76
C ALA A 18 -10.73 1.49 5.79
N GLY A 19 -11.04 0.29 6.29
CA GLY A 19 -11.04 -0.98 5.55
C GLY A 19 -9.85 -1.87 5.90
N ASP A 20 -10.05 -3.19 5.74
CA ASP A 20 -9.16 -4.23 6.28
C ASP A 20 -7.74 -4.24 5.68
N SER A 21 -7.55 -3.63 4.50
CA SER A 21 -6.24 -3.48 3.87
C SER A 21 -5.39 -2.34 4.45
N ILE A 22 -6.00 -1.43 5.21
CA ILE A 22 -5.32 -0.25 5.76
C ILE A 22 -4.69 -0.62 7.10
N LYS A 23 -3.41 -0.30 7.28
CA LYS A 23 -2.67 -0.52 8.53
C LYS A 23 -1.97 0.77 8.92
N ILE A 24 -2.39 1.38 10.02
CA ILE A 24 -1.65 2.49 10.65
C ILE A 24 -0.51 1.87 11.49
N PRO A 25 0.75 2.35 11.37
CA PRO A 25 1.84 1.82 12.18
C PRO A 25 1.64 2.10 13.68
N LYS A 26 2.26 1.29 14.55
CA LYS A 26 2.05 1.39 16.00
C LYS A 26 2.61 2.70 16.57
N LEU A 27 2.02 3.19 17.65
CA LEU A 27 2.56 4.32 18.42
C LEU A 27 3.98 3.96 18.91
N HIS A 28 4.90 4.93 18.89
CA HIS A 28 6.33 4.78 19.17
C HIS A 28 7.11 3.84 18.24
N SER A 29 6.50 3.27 17.18
CA SER A 29 7.26 2.49 16.21
C SER A 29 8.13 3.38 15.30
N LYS A 30 9.22 2.79 14.82
CA LYS A 30 10.07 3.38 13.77
C LYS A 30 9.36 3.26 12.43
N VAL A 31 9.30 4.36 11.68
CA VAL A 31 8.64 4.45 10.38
C VAL A 31 9.48 5.23 9.38
N TYR A 32 9.21 5.06 8.09
CA TYR A 32 9.68 5.96 7.04
C TYR A 32 8.54 6.84 6.54
N TYR A 33 8.79 8.14 6.53
CA TYR A 33 7.97 9.15 5.87
C TYR A 33 8.49 9.39 4.45
N PHE A 34 7.60 9.35 3.46
CA PHE A 34 7.90 9.56 2.03
C PHE A 34 7.22 10.86 1.54
N PRO A 35 7.95 11.99 1.41
CA PRO A 35 7.37 13.26 0.99
C PRO A 35 6.65 13.21 -0.37
N GLN A 36 7.19 12.45 -1.33
CA GLN A 36 6.53 12.25 -2.64
C GLN A 36 5.18 11.54 -2.49
N GLY A 37 5.10 10.52 -1.63
CA GLY A 37 3.84 9.82 -1.36
C GLY A 37 2.81 10.70 -0.67
N HIS A 38 3.25 11.60 0.22
CA HIS A 38 2.37 12.58 0.86
C HIS A 38 1.83 13.58 -0.17
N LEU A 39 2.64 13.98 -1.16
CA LEU A 39 2.19 14.80 -2.27
C LEU A 39 1.18 14.05 -3.15
N GLU A 40 1.48 12.84 -3.59
CA GLU A 40 0.55 11.97 -4.36
C GLU A 40 -0.78 11.73 -3.62
N HIS A 41 -0.75 11.68 -2.28
CA HIS A 41 -1.93 11.56 -1.43
C HIS A 41 -2.79 12.84 -1.38
N SER A 42 -2.13 14.01 -1.32
CA SER A 42 -2.79 15.33 -1.33
C SER A 42 -3.33 15.76 -2.70
N ASN A 43 -2.69 15.30 -3.77
CA ASN A 43 -3.06 15.54 -5.15
C ASN A 43 -2.56 14.37 -6.03
N PRO A 44 -3.45 13.53 -6.61
CA PRO A 44 -3.02 12.35 -7.38
C PRO A 44 -2.43 12.72 -8.75
N SER A 45 -2.61 13.96 -9.19
CA SER A 45 -2.02 14.55 -10.38
C SER A 45 -1.28 15.85 -9.99
N PRO A 46 -0.14 15.75 -9.29
CA PRO A 46 0.63 16.91 -8.85
C PRO A 46 1.26 17.62 -10.05
N SER A 47 1.41 18.95 -9.95
CA SER A 47 2.04 19.72 -11.02
C SER A 47 3.53 19.41 -11.16
N THR A 48 4.11 19.63 -12.34
CA THR A 48 5.57 19.50 -12.55
C THR A 48 6.35 20.38 -11.57
N GLN A 49 5.85 21.57 -11.22
CA GLN A 49 6.47 22.45 -10.24
C GLN A 49 6.45 21.84 -8.83
N SER A 50 5.31 21.30 -8.41
CA SER A 50 5.13 20.62 -7.11
C SER A 50 6.05 19.40 -7.02
N LEU A 51 6.16 18.62 -8.11
CA LEU A 51 7.11 17.51 -8.21
C LEU A 51 8.56 17.98 -8.16
N SER A 52 8.94 19.06 -8.83
CA SER A 52 10.30 19.61 -8.76
C SER A 52 10.67 20.06 -7.34
N LEU A 53 9.74 20.69 -6.62
CA LEU A 53 9.93 21.11 -5.24
C LEU A 53 10.08 19.92 -4.28
N ILE A 54 9.15 18.94 -4.33
CA ILE A 54 9.21 17.77 -3.44
C ILE A 54 10.46 16.92 -3.70
N ASN A 55 10.95 16.90 -4.95
CA ASN A 55 12.17 16.21 -5.35
C ASN A 55 13.46 16.87 -4.85
N GLY A 56 13.41 18.10 -4.32
CA GLY A 56 14.53 18.79 -3.70
C GLY A 56 14.79 18.40 -2.24
N TYR A 57 13.80 17.82 -1.56
CA TYR A 57 13.93 17.28 -0.21
C TYR A 57 14.47 15.84 -0.20
N ARG A 58 14.78 15.30 0.98
CA ARG A 58 15.15 13.88 1.14
C ARG A 58 14.02 12.97 0.62
N PRO A 59 14.32 11.90 -0.13
CA PRO A 59 13.29 11.03 -0.72
C PRO A 59 12.53 10.20 0.33
N PHE A 60 13.13 10.01 1.50
CA PHE A 60 12.52 9.40 2.68
C PHE A 60 13.19 9.93 3.94
N ILE A 61 12.45 9.97 5.05
CA ILE A 61 12.95 10.41 6.37
C ILE A 61 12.57 9.33 7.40
N PRO A 62 13.54 8.74 8.15
CA PRO A 62 13.22 7.89 9.29
C PRO A 62 12.65 8.71 10.44
N CYS A 63 11.54 8.25 11.04
CA CYS A 63 10.87 8.92 12.15
C CYS A 63 10.44 7.90 13.22
N ILE A 64 10.18 8.38 14.44
CA ILE A 64 9.34 7.71 15.43
C ILE A 64 7.93 8.33 15.38
N ILE A 65 6.88 7.51 15.46
CA ILE A 65 5.51 8.03 15.68
C ILE A 65 5.37 8.46 17.14
N SER A 66 5.22 9.76 17.37
CA SER A 66 5.08 10.36 18.70
C SER A 66 3.64 10.54 19.17
N ALA A 67 2.67 10.58 18.24
CA ALA A 67 1.24 10.55 18.55
C ALA A 67 0.42 10.02 17.37
N ILE A 68 -0.73 9.41 17.67
CA ILE A 68 -1.74 8.97 16.70
C ILE A 68 -3.11 9.46 17.19
N ASP A 69 -3.78 10.29 16.39
CA ASP A 69 -5.19 10.63 16.57
C ASP A 69 -6.02 9.99 15.46
N LEU A 70 -6.89 9.05 15.82
CA LEU A 70 -7.89 8.45 14.92
C LEU A 70 -9.17 9.27 14.98
N LEU A 71 -9.49 9.98 13.90
CA LEU A 71 -10.49 11.04 13.85
C LEU A 71 -11.55 10.76 12.77
N ALA A 72 -12.70 11.44 12.86
CA ALA A 72 -13.70 11.52 11.79
C ALA A 72 -14.02 12.99 11.43
N ASP A 73 -14.15 13.25 10.13
CA ASP A 73 -14.57 14.55 9.59
C ASP A 73 -16.05 14.84 9.95
N PRO A 74 -16.36 15.96 10.65
CA PRO A 74 -17.71 16.24 11.17
C PRO A 74 -18.75 16.60 10.11
N HIS A 75 -18.36 16.68 8.83
CA HIS A 75 -19.24 17.04 7.72
C HIS A 75 -19.38 15.92 6.68
N THR A 76 -18.42 15.00 6.60
CA THR A 76 -18.44 13.91 5.62
C THR A 76 -18.44 12.51 6.23
N ASP A 77 -18.27 12.37 7.56
CA ASP A 77 -18.12 11.11 8.30
C ASP A 77 -16.88 10.28 7.88
N GLU A 78 -16.02 10.81 7.01
CA GLU A 78 -14.82 10.10 6.59
C GLU A 78 -13.79 10.09 7.71
N VAL A 79 -13.33 8.90 8.03
CA VAL A 79 -12.28 8.67 8.99
C VAL A 79 -10.92 9.10 8.43
N PHE A 80 -10.07 9.65 9.28
CA PHE A 80 -8.69 10.00 8.95
C PHE A 80 -7.79 9.85 10.18
N ALA A 81 -6.49 9.74 9.96
CA ALA A 81 -5.50 9.69 11.02
C ALA A 81 -4.66 10.97 10.98
N LYS A 82 -4.37 11.54 12.15
CA LYS A 82 -3.33 12.57 12.32
C LYS A 82 -2.15 11.92 13.04
N LEU A 83 -0.97 12.03 12.45
CA LEU A 83 0.26 11.39 12.96
C LEU A 83 1.28 12.49 13.27
N LEU A 84 1.77 12.53 14.52
CA LEU A 84 2.92 13.36 14.89
C LEU A 84 4.19 12.52 14.70
N LEU A 85 5.08 12.98 13.85
CA LEU A 85 6.32 12.31 13.48
C LEU A 85 7.52 13.09 13.99
N THR A 86 8.45 12.41 14.65
CA THR A 86 9.73 12.98 15.08
C THR A 86 10.87 12.35 14.28
N PRO A 87 11.57 13.09 13.41
CA PRO A 87 12.72 12.58 12.66
C PRO A 87 13.81 12.02 13.56
N VAL A 88 14.40 10.90 13.14
CA VAL A 88 15.54 10.26 13.81
C VAL A 88 16.82 10.59 13.03
N ALA A 89 17.85 11.05 13.72
CA ALA A 89 19.18 11.19 13.14
C ALA A 89 19.81 9.80 12.96
N ASP A 90 20.51 9.57 11.84
CA ASP A 90 21.11 8.27 11.52
C ASP A 90 22.01 7.76 12.66
N GLY A 91 21.58 6.67 13.32
CA GLY A 91 22.41 5.86 14.22
C GLY A 91 22.34 6.15 15.73
N THR A 92 21.41 6.97 16.25
CA THR A 92 21.45 7.37 17.68
C THR A 92 20.16 7.20 18.51
N ILE A 93 19.04 6.78 17.91
CA ILE A 93 17.82 6.48 18.67
C ILE A 93 17.23 5.15 18.18
N GLU A 94 17.58 4.07 18.85
CA GLU A 94 16.66 2.94 18.95
C GLU A 94 15.42 3.43 19.70
N PRO A 95 14.19 3.07 19.28
CA PRO A 95 13.01 3.41 20.06
C PRO A 95 13.22 2.90 21.49
N PRO A 96 12.88 3.67 22.53
CA PRO A 96 13.10 3.23 23.89
C PRO A 96 12.43 1.86 24.09
N ASP A 97 13.14 0.93 24.75
CA ASP A 97 12.60 -0.35 25.23
C ASP A 97 11.55 -0.10 26.32
N VAL A 98 10.43 0.51 25.93
CA VAL A 98 9.21 0.47 26.70
C VAL A 98 8.62 -0.92 26.43
N PRO A 99 8.41 -1.76 27.45
CA PRO A 99 7.53 -2.91 27.31
C PRO A 99 6.11 -2.36 27.18
N TYR A 100 5.78 -1.91 25.98
CA TYR A 100 4.44 -1.49 25.64
C TYR A 100 3.60 -2.75 25.60
N GLU A 101 2.72 -2.91 26.59
CA GLU A 101 1.73 -3.98 26.56
C GLU A 101 1.02 -3.89 25.21
N ASP A 102 1.09 -4.97 24.42
CA ASP A 102 0.24 -5.12 23.24
C ASP A 102 -1.19 -5.31 23.76
N GLN A 103 -1.82 -4.19 24.11
CA GLN A 103 -3.26 -4.06 24.27
C GLN A 103 -3.93 -4.09 22.88
N GLU A 104 -3.55 -5.09 22.08
CA GLU A 104 -4.55 -5.89 21.39
C GLU A 104 -5.48 -6.50 22.45
N ASN A 105 -6.35 -5.64 22.97
CA ASN A 105 -7.67 -6.03 23.40
C ASN A 105 -8.31 -6.69 22.17
N ASN A 106 -8.09 -8.00 22.06
CA ASN A 106 -8.59 -8.87 21.00
C ASN A 106 -10.08 -9.16 21.23
N VAL A 107 -10.80 -8.08 21.55
CA VAL A 107 -12.25 -8.01 21.60
C VAL A 107 -12.70 -8.19 20.17
N GLU A 108 -13.21 -9.39 19.91
CA GLU A 108 -13.75 -9.76 18.62
C GLU A 108 -14.88 -8.78 18.25
N VAL A 109 -14.69 -8.07 17.15
CA VAL A 109 -15.70 -7.22 16.53
C VAL A 109 -16.13 -7.87 15.23
N VAL A 110 -17.44 -7.99 15.04
CA VAL A 110 -17.99 -8.54 13.79
C VAL A 110 -18.38 -7.36 12.92
N SER A 111 -17.78 -7.26 11.74
CA SER A 111 -18.08 -6.23 10.74
C SER A 111 -18.81 -6.81 9.53
N SER A 112 -19.55 -5.96 8.83
CA SER A 112 -20.13 -6.21 7.52
C SER A 112 -20.32 -4.88 6.80
N PHE A 113 -20.30 -4.87 5.47
CA PHE A 113 -20.55 -3.63 4.71
C PHE A 113 -21.51 -3.85 3.56
N LYS A 114 -22.10 -2.75 3.08
CA LYS A 114 -22.85 -2.71 1.82
C LYS A 114 -22.63 -1.38 1.11
N THR A 115 -22.31 -1.46 -0.18
CA THR A 115 -22.38 -0.33 -1.11
C THR A 115 -23.83 0.02 -1.43
N LEU A 116 -24.19 1.30 -1.32
CA LEU A 116 -25.53 1.82 -1.56
C LEU A 116 -25.88 1.75 -3.04
N THR A 117 -27.02 1.12 -3.33
CA THR A 117 -27.63 1.10 -4.66
C THR A 117 -28.55 2.31 -4.86
N ARG A 118 -29.05 2.51 -6.08
CA ARG A 118 -30.02 3.59 -6.37
C ARG A 118 -31.26 3.51 -5.48
N SER A 119 -31.81 2.33 -5.22
CA SER A 119 -33.00 2.19 -4.36
C SER A 119 -32.72 2.50 -2.89
N ASP A 120 -31.48 2.33 -2.42
CA ASP A 120 -31.11 2.68 -1.04
C ASP A 120 -30.97 4.19 -0.85
N ALA A 121 -30.30 4.88 -1.77
CA ALA A 121 -29.99 6.32 -1.66
C ALA A 121 -31.13 7.25 -2.14
N ASN A 122 -32.30 6.70 -2.51
CA ASN A 122 -33.45 7.50 -2.92
C ASN A 122 -34.25 7.99 -1.70
N ASN A 123 -34.54 9.30 -1.65
CA ASN A 123 -35.38 9.91 -0.62
C ASN A 123 -36.83 9.42 -0.73
N GLY A 124 -37.19 8.47 0.16
CA GLY A 124 -38.48 7.75 0.15
C GLY A 124 -38.34 6.22 0.03
N GLY A 125 -37.12 5.71 -0.25
CA GLY A 125 -36.82 4.28 -0.28
C GLY A 125 -36.61 3.67 1.11
N ALA A 126 -36.36 2.35 1.12
CA ALA A 126 -35.92 1.59 2.29
C ALA A 126 -34.55 0.96 2.00
N PHE A 127 -33.69 0.88 3.01
CA PHE A 127 -32.38 0.24 2.86
C PHE A 127 -32.51 -1.28 2.86
N SER A 128 -32.04 -1.94 1.79
CA SER A 128 -32.07 -3.41 1.69
C SER A 128 -30.85 -4.03 2.37
N VAL A 129 -31.02 -4.62 3.55
CA VAL A 129 -29.92 -5.21 4.33
C VAL A 129 -29.50 -6.55 3.72
N PRO A 130 -28.20 -6.81 3.47
CA PRO A 130 -27.74 -8.15 3.07
C PRO A 130 -28.09 -9.18 4.15
N CYS A 131 -28.61 -10.35 3.75
CA CYS A 131 -29.01 -11.41 4.69
C CYS A 131 -27.88 -11.79 5.68
N GLY A 132 -26.66 -11.99 5.17
CA GLY A 132 -25.48 -12.25 6.00
C GLY A 132 -25.10 -11.10 6.95
N CYS A 133 -25.43 -9.84 6.63
CA CYS A 133 -25.25 -8.71 7.55
C CYS A 133 -26.30 -8.76 8.67
N ALA A 134 -27.58 -8.95 8.32
CA ALA A 134 -28.66 -9.02 9.30
C ALA A 134 -28.44 -10.14 10.33
N ILE A 135 -28.06 -11.34 9.88
CA ILE A 135 -27.80 -12.50 10.75
C ILE A 135 -26.58 -12.26 11.66
N LYS A 136 -25.49 -11.66 11.15
CA LYS A 136 -24.25 -11.47 11.92
C LYS A 136 -24.31 -10.28 12.89
N ILE A 137 -24.93 -9.18 12.48
CA ILE A 137 -24.82 -7.87 13.15
C ILE A 137 -26.04 -7.54 14.01
N PHE A 138 -27.25 -7.90 13.61
CA PHE A 138 -28.45 -7.47 14.32
C PHE A 138 -28.82 -8.46 15.44
N PRO A 139 -29.64 -8.05 16.43
CA PRO A 139 -30.24 -8.98 17.36
C PRO A 139 -31.15 -9.97 16.60
N PRO A 140 -31.29 -11.23 17.06
CA PRO A 140 -32.14 -12.20 16.42
C PRO A 140 -33.59 -11.72 16.31
N LEU A 141 -34.19 -11.92 15.14
CA LEU A 141 -35.59 -11.62 14.86
C LEU A 141 -36.34 -12.92 14.60
N ASP A 142 -37.50 -13.12 15.23
CA ASP A 142 -38.37 -14.26 14.91
C ASP A 142 -38.97 -14.10 13.51
N LEU A 143 -38.37 -14.76 12.52
CA LEU A 143 -38.78 -14.67 11.12
C LEU A 143 -40.16 -15.31 10.84
N LYS A 144 -40.76 -16.04 11.80
CA LYS A 144 -42.05 -16.72 11.64
C LYS A 144 -43.24 -15.97 12.25
N ALA A 145 -43.01 -14.89 12.99
CA ALA A 145 -44.07 -14.14 13.65
C ALA A 145 -45.10 -13.55 12.67
N LYS A 146 -46.33 -13.36 13.16
CA LYS A 146 -47.45 -12.73 12.43
C LYS A 146 -48.09 -11.67 13.34
N PRO A 147 -48.31 -10.41 12.87
CA PRO A 147 -47.95 -9.85 11.56
C PRO A 147 -46.42 -9.77 11.35
N ALA A 148 -46.00 -9.31 10.16
CA ALA A 148 -44.60 -9.39 9.71
C ALA A 148 -43.59 -8.88 10.77
N PRO A 149 -42.54 -9.66 11.07
CA PRO A 149 -41.68 -9.39 12.21
C PRO A 149 -40.82 -8.15 11.99
N PHE A 150 -40.74 -7.33 13.03
CA PHE A 150 -39.90 -6.13 13.06
C PHE A 150 -39.24 -5.95 14.43
N GLN A 151 -38.15 -5.21 14.46
CA GLN A 151 -37.49 -4.75 15.68
C GLN A 151 -36.98 -3.33 15.50
N GLU A 152 -36.84 -2.60 16.61
CA GLU A 152 -36.11 -1.34 16.62
C GLU A 152 -34.61 -1.61 16.84
N LEU A 153 -33.78 -0.95 16.03
CA LEU A 153 -32.34 -1.02 16.13
C LEU A 153 -31.81 0.38 16.46
N SER A 154 -30.77 0.45 17.30
CA SER A 154 -30.02 1.67 17.59
C SER A 154 -28.58 1.49 17.15
N PHE A 155 -28.10 2.35 16.26
CA PHE A 155 -26.73 2.35 15.75
C PHE A 155 -26.02 3.62 16.22
N THR A 156 -24.82 3.50 16.75
CA THR A 156 -23.99 4.65 17.11
C THR A 156 -23.05 4.97 15.94
N ASP A 157 -23.02 6.22 15.47
CA ASP A 157 -22.09 6.60 14.39
C ASP A 157 -20.69 6.98 14.91
N VAL A 158 -19.78 7.32 13.97
CA VAL A 158 -18.39 7.70 14.27
C VAL A 158 -18.25 8.97 15.12
N HIS A 159 -19.34 9.75 15.29
CA HIS A 159 -19.40 10.94 16.14
C HIS A 159 -20.13 10.69 17.47
N GLY A 160 -20.58 9.46 17.73
CA GLY A 160 -21.35 9.11 18.92
C GLY A 160 -22.86 9.41 18.81
N GLU A 161 -23.36 9.86 17.65
CA GLU A 161 -24.80 10.10 17.48
C GLU A 161 -25.55 8.76 17.33
N VAL A 162 -26.65 8.61 18.07
CA VAL A 162 -27.46 7.38 18.06
C VAL A 162 -28.61 7.50 17.08
N TRP A 163 -28.58 6.62 16.07
CA TRP A 163 -29.56 6.53 15.00
C TRP A 163 -30.51 5.35 15.23
N LYS A 164 -31.80 5.65 15.37
CA LYS A 164 -32.85 4.64 15.53
C LYS A 164 -33.49 4.28 14.20
N PHE A 165 -33.59 2.98 13.92
CA PHE A 165 -34.19 2.46 12.70
C PHE A 165 -35.16 1.32 12.98
N ARG A 166 -36.22 1.22 12.15
CA ARG A 166 -37.09 0.02 12.13
C ARG A 166 -36.54 -1.00 11.14
N HIS A 167 -36.05 -2.12 11.65
CA HIS A 167 -35.73 -3.31 10.86
C HIS A 167 -36.96 -4.20 10.73
N ILE A 168 -37.28 -4.64 9.52
CA ILE A 168 -38.43 -5.51 9.22
C ILE A 168 -38.01 -6.58 8.21
N TYR A 169 -38.51 -7.80 8.37
CA TYR A 169 -38.35 -8.88 7.39
C TYR A 169 -39.67 -9.11 6.66
N THR A 170 -39.74 -8.74 5.37
CA THR A 170 -41.00 -8.64 4.61
C THR A 170 -40.78 -8.69 3.09
N GLY A 171 -41.87 -8.67 2.33
CA GLY A 171 -41.88 -8.70 0.86
C GLY A 171 -41.93 -10.11 0.25
N THR A 172 -42.01 -10.17 -1.07
CA THR A 172 -42.06 -11.40 -1.88
C THR A 172 -41.05 -11.30 -3.05
N PRO A 173 -39.92 -12.03 -3.02
CA PRO A 173 -39.41 -12.84 -1.91
C PRO A 173 -39.08 -11.98 -0.68
N GLN A 174 -39.07 -12.60 0.51
CA GLN A 174 -38.80 -11.93 1.78
C GLN A 174 -37.37 -11.40 1.85
N ARG A 175 -37.21 -10.19 2.38
CA ARG A 175 -35.92 -9.48 2.52
C ARG A 175 -35.87 -8.71 3.83
N HIS A 176 -34.66 -8.52 4.34
CA HIS A 176 -34.38 -7.63 5.47
C HIS A 176 -34.34 -6.18 4.98
N LEU A 177 -35.19 -5.32 5.56
CA LEU A 177 -35.27 -3.91 5.21
C LEU A 177 -35.10 -3.04 6.48
N ILE A 178 -34.39 -1.92 6.34
CA ILE A 178 -34.42 -0.80 7.28
C ILE A 178 -35.33 0.28 6.67
N THR A 179 -36.38 0.66 7.41
CA THR A 179 -37.46 1.53 6.91
C THR A 179 -37.53 2.86 7.67
N SER A 180 -38.30 2.95 8.77
CA SER A 180 -38.42 4.15 9.59
C SER A 180 -37.04 4.63 10.05
N GLY A 181 -36.77 5.94 9.94
CA GLY A 181 -35.47 6.56 10.24
C GLY A 181 -34.50 6.64 9.06
N TRP A 182 -34.64 5.79 8.04
CA TRP A 182 -33.68 5.68 6.93
C TRP A 182 -33.53 6.96 6.12
N SER A 183 -34.63 7.54 5.63
CA SER A 183 -34.59 8.77 4.81
C SER A 183 -33.92 9.92 5.55
N LYS A 184 -34.26 10.13 6.83
CA LYS A 184 -33.61 11.15 7.68
C LYS A 184 -32.10 10.95 7.81
N PHE A 185 -31.63 9.70 7.85
CA PHE A 185 -30.20 9.39 7.87
C PHE A 185 -29.55 9.69 6.52
N VAL A 186 -30.16 9.26 5.40
CA VAL A 186 -29.71 9.61 4.03
C VAL A 186 -29.59 11.11 3.82
N ASP A 187 -30.63 11.87 4.19
CA ASP A 187 -30.68 13.32 4.08
C ASP A 187 -29.58 14.00 4.92
N LYS A 188 -29.55 13.73 6.24
CA LYS A 188 -28.60 14.40 7.15
C LYS A 188 -27.15 14.00 6.86
N LYS A 189 -26.88 12.75 6.51
CA LYS A 189 -25.54 12.26 6.13
C LYS A 189 -25.21 12.48 4.65
N LYS A 190 -26.12 13.04 3.84
CA LYS A 190 -25.94 13.29 2.40
C LYS A 190 -25.42 12.05 1.66
N LEU A 191 -26.04 10.89 1.91
CA LEU A 191 -25.59 9.61 1.33
C LEU A 191 -25.94 9.56 -0.17
N VAL A 192 -25.02 9.02 -0.97
CA VAL A 192 -25.21 8.86 -2.42
C VAL A 192 -24.95 7.44 -2.91
N VAL A 193 -25.41 7.14 -4.13
CA VAL A 193 -25.17 5.84 -4.78
C VAL A 193 -23.66 5.61 -4.93
N GLY A 194 -23.19 4.47 -4.42
CA GLY A 194 -21.77 4.12 -4.38
C GLY A 194 -21.06 4.43 -3.05
N ASP A 195 -21.66 5.20 -2.13
CA ASP A 195 -21.19 5.23 -0.74
C ASP A 195 -21.33 3.82 -0.13
N SER A 196 -20.46 3.44 0.81
CA SER A 196 -20.55 2.20 1.58
C SER A 196 -20.97 2.48 3.01
N LEU A 197 -21.99 1.76 3.49
CA LEU A 197 -22.25 1.65 4.93
C LEU A 197 -21.46 0.50 5.51
N ILE A 198 -20.80 0.77 6.62
CA ILE A 198 -20.07 -0.20 7.44
C ILE A 198 -20.91 -0.43 8.70
N PHE A 199 -21.19 -1.67 9.02
CA PHE A 199 -21.90 -2.07 10.22
C PHE A 199 -20.96 -2.89 11.11
N LEU A 200 -20.86 -2.53 12.38
CA LEU A 200 -20.01 -3.24 13.35
C LEU A 200 -20.82 -3.58 14.59
N LYS A 201 -20.67 -4.82 15.09
CA LYS A 201 -21.18 -5.25 16.39
C LYS A 201 -20.00 -5.56 17.30
N ASN A 202 -19.96 -4.96 18.48
CA ASN A 202 -18.96 -5.28 19.50
C ASN A 202 -19.40 -6.44 20.41
N SER A 203 -18.50 -6.92 21.27
CA SER A 203 -18.75 -8.00 22.23
C SER A 203 -19.93 -7.74 23.18
N ALA A 204 -20.21 -6.48 23.50
CA ALA A 204 -21.36 -6.07 24.32
C ALA A 204 -22.69 -5.99 23.53
N GLY A 205 -22.71 -6.43 22.27
CA GLY A 205 -23.90 -6.40 21.40
C GLY A 205 -24.31 -4.99 20.91
N ARG A 206 -23.51 -3.95 21.20
CA ARG A 206 -23.76 -2.60 20.67
C ARG A 206 -23.42 -2.56 19.19
N ILE A 207 -24.27 -1.90 18.43
CA ILE A 207 -24.15 -1.79 16.97
C ILE A 207 -23.71 -0.37 16.61
N PHE A 208 -22.77 -0.28 15.67
CA PHE A 208 -22.20 0.96 15.16
C PHE A 208 -22.41 1.05 13.65
N ILE A 209 -22.47 2.28 13.15
CA ILE A 209 -22.61 2.58 11.71
C ILE A 209 -21.52 3.56 11.26
N GLY A 210 -20.66 3.10 10.36
CA GLY A 210 -19.66 3.90 9.68
C GLY A 210 -20.07 4.21 8.24
N ILE A 211 -19.51 5.27 7.67
CA ILE A 211 -19.71 5.63 6.27
C ILE A 211 -18.34 5.71 5.60
N ARG A 212 -18.10 4.85 4.61
CA ARG A 212 -16.96 4.96 3.70
C ARG A 212 -17.47 5.50 2.37
N ARG A 213 -17.12 6.73 2.05
CA ARG A 213 -17.67 7.44 0.89
C ARG A 213 -17.17 6.86 -0.43
N LYS A 214 -17.94 7.04 -1.49
CA LYS A 214 -17.47 6.80 -2.85
C LYS A 214 -16.25 7.70 -3.10
N PHE A 215 -15.17 7.13 -3.62
CA PHE A 215 -13.99 7.89 -4.01
C PHE A 215 -14.34 8.98 -5.04
N ASP A 216 -13.86 10.19 -4.78
CA ASP A 216 -13.97 11.35 -5.65
C ASP A 216 -12.66 12.13 -5.56
N ILE A 217 -12.05 12.40 -6.72
CA ILE A 217 -10.76 13.10 -6.86
C ILE A 217 -10.83 14.49 -6.22
N SER A 218 -12.01 15.13 -6.21
CA SER A 218 -12.21 16.43 -5.55
C SER A 218 -11.85 16.40 -4.06
N ARG A 219 -11.98 15.24 -3.40
CA ARG A 219 -11.77 15.05 -1.96
C ARG A 219 -10.31 14.85 -1.56
N SER A 220 -9.41 14.54 -2.49
CA SER A 220 -7.96 14.41 -2.20
C SER A 220 -7.37 15.76 -1.76
N ARG A 221 -7.93 16.88 -2.26
CA ARG A 221 -7.53 18.27 -1.96
C ARG A 221 -7.81 18.75 -0.52
N ARG A 222 -8.18 17.86 0.42
CA ARG A 222 -8.30 18.19 1.86
C ARG A 222 -6.97 18.56 2.47
N ILE A 223 -5.89 17.94 2.00
CA ILE A 223 -4.53 18.29 2.33
C ILE A 223 -4.06 19.22 1.22
N THR A 224 -3.54 20.39 1.59
CA THR A 224 -2.98 21.32 0.60
C THR A 224 -1.55 20.91 0.28
N GLU A 225 -1.12 21.06 -0.97
CA GLU A 225 0.29 20.85 -1.34
C GLU A 225 1.23 21.72 -0.48
N LYS A 226 0.78 22.91 -0.07
CA LYS A 226 1.51 23.77 0.86
C LYS A 226 1.78 23.07 2.21
N ALA A 227 0.79 22.43 2.81
CA ALA A 227 0.97 21.69 4.07
C ALA A 227 1.93 20.48 3.89
N VAL A 228 1.92 19.84 2.72
CA VAL A 228 2.90 18.79 2.37
C VAL A 228 4.32 19.35 2.29
N MET A 229 4.50 20.52 1.66
CA MET A 229 5.80 21.19 1.58
C MET A 229 6.31 21.63 2.96
N GLU A 230 5.45 22.19 3.80
CA GLU A 230 5.80 22.56 5.19
C GLU A 230 6.19 21.32 6.02
N ALA A 231 5.46 20.20 5.88
CA ALA A 231 5.82 18.93 6.51
C ALA A 231 7.17 18.38 6.01
N ALA A 232 7.44 18.44 4.71
CA ALA A 232 8.71 18.01 4.12
C ALA A 232 9.89 18.91 4.57
N GLU A 233 9.69 20.22 4.63
CA GLU A 233 10.68 21.19 5.08
C GLU A 233 11.03 21.01 6.57
N LEU A 234 10.03 20.77 7.42
CA LEU A 234 10.24 20.45 8.84
C LEU A 234 10.96 19.11 9.01
N ALA A 235 10.57 18.08 8.25
CA ALA A 235 11.21 16.77 8.25
C ALA A 235 12.69 16.88 7.87
N ASP A 236 13.05 17.63 6.81
CA ASP A 236 14.44 17.83 6.39
C ASP A 236 15.26 18.69 7.36
N LYS A 237 14.62 19.59 8.10
CA LYS A 237 15.21 20.31 9.24
C LYS A 237 15.31 19.46 10.52
N ASN A 238 14.97 18.17 10.45
CA ASN A 238 14.90 17.22 11.56
C ASN A 238 14.04 17.73 12.74
N LYS A 239 12.95 18.45 12.44
CA LYS A 239 11.97 18.92 13.43
C LYS A 239 10.77 18.00 13.45
N ALA A 240 10.13 17.85 14.60
CA ALA A 240 8.85 17.15 14.70
C ALA A 240 7.78 17.87 13.87
N PHE A 241 6.93 17.10 13.19
CA PHE A 241 5.93 17.58 12.25
C PHE A 241 4.70 16.69 12.23
N GLU A 242 3.55 17.25 11.88
CA GLU A 242 2.30 16.51 11.79
C GLU A 242 1.95 16.22 10.32
N VAL A 243 1.43 15.02 10.08
CA VAL A 243 0.85 14.64 8.78
C VAL A 243 -0.57 14.12 8.96
N VAL A 244 -1.40 14.33 7.94
CA VAL A 244 -2.79 13.85 7.92
C VAL A 244 -2.89 12.77 6.85
N TYR A 245 -3.48 11.63 7.20
CA TYR A 245 -3.66 10.49 6.31
C TYR A 245 -5.15 10.16 6.20
N TYR A 246 -5.69 10.19 4.98
CA TYR A 246 -7.04 9.73 4.67
C TYR A 246 -6.97 8.31 4.08
N PRO A 247 -7.51 7.27 4.75
CA PRO A 247 -7.61 5.94 4.19
C PRO A 247 -8.34 5.95 2.83
N THR A 248 -7.71 5.40 1.80
CA THR A 248 -8.32 5.26 0.47
C THR A 248 -8.15 3.83 -0.04
N ALA A 249 -9.18 3.31 -0.71
CA ALA A 249 -9.16 1.95 -1.25
C ALA A 249 -8.10 1.85 -2.37
N GLY A 250 -7.00 1.15 -2.10
CA GLY A 250 -5.87 1.03 -3.03
C GLY A 250 -4.92 2.23 -3.05
N GLY A 251 -4.97 3.13 -2.06
CA GLY A 251 -3.98 4.18 -1.90
C GLY A 251 -2.71 3.70 -1.21
N ASP A 252 -1.55 4.16 -1.69
CA ASP A 252 -0.25 3.85 -1.10
C ASP A 252 -0.04 4.62 0.23
N ASN A 253 0.41 3.93 1.27
CA ASN A 253 0.76 4.56 2.54
C ASN A 253 2.09 5.31 2.43
N PHE A 254 2.09 6.62 2.69
CA PHE A 254 3.30 7.46 2.67
C PHE A 254 4.01 7.57 4.02
N VAL A 255 3.44 6.98 5.07
CA VAL A 255 4.11 6.63 6.34
C VAL A 255 4.03 5.12 6.46
N VAL A 256 5.19 4.45 6.47
CA VAL A 256 5.28 2.98 6.41
C VAL A 256 6.16 2.48 7.55
N ASP A 257 5.80 1.35 8.17
CA ASP A 257 6.61 0.72 9.21
C ASP A 257 8.04 0.44 8.71
N ALA A 258 9.04 0.73 9.54
CA ALA A 258 10.42 0.63 9.14
C ALA A 258 10.84 -0.80 8.78
N ASN A 259 10.34 -1.81 9.49
CA ASN A 259 10.66 -3.21 9.20
C ASN A 259 10.12 -3.62 7.83
N VAL A 260 8.88 -3.22 7.51
CA VAL A 260 8.23 -3.49 6.22
C VAL A 260 9.02 -2.88 5.05
N VAL A 261 9.55 -1.67 5.21
CA VAL A 261 10.42 -1.03 4.19
C VAL A 261 11.79 -1.71 4.15
N GLU A 262 12.44 -1.92 5.28
CA GLU A 262 13.78 -2.48 5.36
C GLU A 262 13.84 -3.92 4.84
N ASP A 263 12.84 -4.76 5.14
CA ASP A 263 12.74 -6.13 4.61
C ASP A 263 12.50 -6.13 3.09
N ALA A 264 11.60 -5.28 2.59
CA ALA A 264 11.38 -5.15 1.15
C ALA A 264 12.64 -4.65 0.42
N MET A 265 13.46 -3.82 1.05
CA MET A 265 14.72 -3.32 0.47
C MET A 265 15.92 -4.26 0.62
N LYS A 266 15.81 -5.37 1.38
CA LYS A 266 16.81 -6.47 1.38
C LYS A 266 16.72 -7.32 0.11
N ILE A 267 15.58 -7.32 -0.57
CA ILE A 267 15.38 -8.06 -1.83
C ILE A 267 16.16 -7.35 -2.95
N ASN A 268 16.99 -8.11 -3.68
CA ASN A 268 17.65 -7.61 -4.87
C ASN A 268 16.65 -7.58 -6.04
N TRP A 269 15.87 -6.49 -6.13
CA TRP A 269 14.88 -6.28 -7.19
C TRP A 269 15.55 -6.09 -8.56
N ASN A 270 15.12 -6.88 -9.55
CA ASN A 270 15.66 -6.88 -10.90
C ASN A 270 14.54 -6.96 -11.95
N CYS A 271 14.79 -6.41 -13.14
CA CYS A 271 13.91 -6.62 -14.29
C CYS A 271 13.82 -8.12 -14.65
N GLY A 272 12.64 -8.57 -15.07
CA GLY A 272 12.35 -9.99 -15.33
C GLY A 272 11.87 -10.78 -14.10
N MET A 273 12.01 -10.26 -12.87
CA MET A 273 11.45 -10.92 -11.69
C MET A 273 9.92 -10.94 -11.73
N ARG A 274 9.34 -12.09 -11.37
CA ARG A 274 7.90 -12.25 -11.20
C ARG A 274 7.45 -11.75 -9.84
N VAL A 275 6.31 -11.08 -9.80
CA VAL A 275 5.73 -10.48 -8.59
C VAL A 275 4.22 -10.69 -8.52
N LYS A 276 3.65 -10.63 -7.31
CA LYS A 276 2.21 -10.57 -7.05
C LYS A 276 1.90 -9.53 -5.99
N PHE A 277 0.64 -9.08 -5.94
CA PHE A 277 0.14 -8.43 -4.73
C PHE A 277 -0.05 -9.47 -3.60
N PRO A 278 0.28 -9.14 -2.34
CA PRO A 278 0.12 -10.05 -1.20
C PRO A 278 -1.35 -10.32 -0.84
N LEU A 279 -2.25 -9.40 -1.17
CA LEU A 279 -3.63 -9.41 -0.68
C LEU A 279 -4.64 -9.70 -1.80
N ASN A 280 -4.92 -10.99 -2.05
CA ASN A 280 -6.19 -11.56 -2.51
C ASN A 280 -6.00 -13.03 -2.96
N ASN A 281 -7.04 -13.86 -2.84
CA ASN A 281 -7.07 -15.21 -3.44
C ASN A 281 -7.02 -15.20 -4.99
N ASP A 282 -7.25 -14.03 -5.58
CA ASP A 282 -7.19 -13.73 -7.02
C ASP A 282 -6.06 -12.70 -7.26
N SER A 283 -4.87 -12.98 -6.72
CA SER A 283 -3.73 -12.05 -6.73
C SER A 283 -3.23 -11.83 -8.16
N SER A 284 -3.40 -10.62 -8.71
CA SER A 284 -2.81 -10.26 -10.00
C SER A 284 -1.30 -10.46 -9.95
N LYS A 285 -0.78 -11.22 -10.92
CA LYS A 285 0.65 -11.49 -11.12
C LYS A 285 1.21 -10.58 -12.20
N GLY A 286 2.50 -10.33 -12.16
CA GLY A 286 3.18 -9.51 -13.15
C GLY A 286 4.68 -9.76 -13.20
N THR A 287 5.35 -9.03 -14.07
CA THR A 287 6.80 -9.08 -14.28
C THR A 287 7.39 -7.68 -14.18
N ILE A 288 8.47 -7.50 -13.41
CA ILE A 288 9.17 -6.21 -13.31
C ILE A 288 9.79 -5.88 -14.66
N SER A 289 9.39 -4.77 -15.26
CA SER A 289 9.88 -4.32 -16.58
C SER A 289 10.95 -3.24 -16.47
N ASN A 290 10.97 -2.45 -15.40
CA ASN A 290 11.96 -1.40 -15.18
C ASN A 290 12.12 -1.06 -13.69
N LEU A 291 13.21 -0.37 -13.36
CA LEU A 291 13.50 0.16 -12.02
C LEU A 291 13.76 1.67 -12.11
N SER A 292 13.33 2.43 -11.10
CA SER A 292 13.64 3.85 -11.02
C SER A 292 15.13 4.08 -10.75
N ALA A 293 15.78 4.87 -11.60
CA ALA A 293 17.10 5.43 -11.32
C ALA A 293 16.95 6.86 -10.74
N PRO A 294 17.69 7.22 -9.67
CA PRO A 294 18.61 6.39 -8.92
C PRO A 294 17.87 5.49 -7.91
N SER A 295 18.48 4.34 -7.60
CA SER A 295 17.98 3.30 -6.69
C SER A 295 17.89 3.72 -5.20
N ASN A 296 18.20 4.98 -4.88
CA ASN A 296 18.01 5.58 -3.55
C ASN A 296 16.62 6.20 -3.35
N ARG A 297 15.71 6.07 -4.32
CA ARG A 297 14.32 6.53 -4.23
C ARG A 297 13.37 5.32 -4.32
N PRO A 298 13.01 4.69 -3.17
CA PRO A 298 12.21 3.47 -3.17
C PRO A 298 10.72 3.71 -3.47
N TRP A 299 10.25 4.95 -3.40
CA TRP A 299 8.88 5.32 -3.79
C TRP A 299 8.66 5.13 -5.29
N ARG A 300 7.62 4.38 -5.67
CA ARG A 300 7.29 3.97 -7.06
C ARG A 300 8.48 3.36 -7.82
N MET A 301 9.37 2.67 -7.10
CA MET A 301 10.64 2.16 -7.64
C MET A 301 10.45 1.12 -8.74
N LEU A 302 9.50 0.20 -8.57
CA LEU A 302 9.31 -0.94 -9.46
C LEU A 302 8.28 -0.60 -10.55
N GLN A 303 8.65 -0.70 -11.82
CA GLN A 303 7.69 -0.72 -12.92
C GLN A 303 7.29 -2.16 -13.21
N VAL A 304 5.99 -2.46 -13.23
CA VAL A 304 5.46 -3.82 -13.36
C VAL A 304 4.51 -3.91 -14.55
N ASN A 305 4.72 -4.90 -15.40
CA ASN A 305 3.78 -5.32 -16.42
C ASN A 305 2.92 -6.43 -15.82
N TRP A 306 1.65 -6.15 -15.54
CA TRP A 306 0.71 -7.12 -14.98
C TRP A 306 0.21 -8.08 -16.07
N ASP A 307 0.08 -9.36 -15.73
CA ASP A 307 -0.29 -10.44 -16.65
C ASP A 307 -1.77 -10.32 -17.09
N GLU A 308 -2.62 -9.69 -16.25
CA GLU A 308 -4.03 -9.45 -16.53
C GLU A 308 -4.29 -7.98 -16.95
N PRO A 309 -5.05 -7.72 -18.02
CA PRO A 309 -5.28 -6.36 -18.53
C PRO A 309 -6.26 -5.51 -17.70
N LYS A 310 -6.72 -5.99 -16.54
CA LYS A 310 -7.71 -5.32 -15.69
C LYS A 310 -7.12 -4.35 -14.66
N VAL A 311 -5.79 -4.31 -14.50
CA VAL A 311 -5.16 -3.48 -13.48
C VAL A 311 -5.04 -2.03 -13.95
N SER A 312 -5.48 -1.07 -13.12
CA SER A 312 -5.56 0.35 -13.46
C SER A 312 -4.20 1.00 -13.72
N GLU A 313 -4.15 2.07 -14.52
CA GLU A 313 -2.87 2.67 -14.94
C GLU A 313 -1.94 3.11 -13.80
N ASN A 314 -2.50 3.50 -12.65
CA ASN A 314 -1.72 3.87 -11.45
C ASN A 314 -0.90 2.71 -10.87
N THR A 315 -1.19 1.46 -11.22
CA THR A 315 -0.44 0.27 -10.76
C THR A 315 0.76 -0.09 -11.64
N LYS A 316 1.00 0.66 -12.74
CA LYS A 316 2.20 0.46 -13.58
C LYS A 316 3.49 0.68 -12.81
N ARG A 317 3.45 1.48 -11.71
CA ARG A 317 4.58 1.68 -10.79
C ARG A 317 4.16 1.46 -9.34
N VAL A 318 4.92 0.63 -8.63
CA VAL A 318 4.63 0.21 -7.25
C VAL A 318 5.86 0.37 -6.35
N ASN A 319 5.61 0.51 -5.05
CA ASN A 319 6.65 0.45 -4.04
C ASN A 319 7.06 -1.01 -3.78
N PRO A 320 8.32 -1.28 -3.40
CA PRO A 320 8.81 -2.63 -3.05
C PRO A 320 7.95 -3.37 -2.03
N TRP A 321 7.50 -2.69 -0.98
CA TRP A 321 6.70 -3.26 0.11
C TRP A 321 5.23 -3.53 -0.24
N MET A 322 4.80 -3.30 -1.48
CA MET A 322 3.43 -3.60 -1.93
C MET A 322 3.32 -4.88 -2.74
N VAL A 323 4.45 -5.53 -3.05
CA VAL A 323 4.49 -6.75 -3.86
C VAL A 323 5.39 -7.80 -3.22
N GLU A 324 5.04 -9.06 -3.43
CA GLU A 324 5.88 -10.20 -3.05
C GLU A 324 6.57 -10.76 -4.29
N PRO A 325 7.88 -11.08 -4.23
CA PRO A 325 8.54 -11.84 -5.29
C PRO A 325 7.92 -13.24 -5.38
N ILE A 326 7.67 -13.70 -6.61
CA ILE A 326 7.33 -15.09 -6.88
C ILE A 326 8.63 -15.81 -7.17
N PHE A 327 9.06 -16.64 -6.22
CA PHE A 327 10.15 -17.58 -6.44
C PHE A 327 9.58 -18.83 -7.14
N ASP A 328 9.80 -18.95 -8.44
CA ASP A 328 9.61 -20.22 -9.12
C ASP A 328 10.66 -21.20 -8.59
N ILE A 329 10.26 -22.08 -7.66
CA ILE A 329 11.09 -23.22 -7.22
C ILE A 329 11.04 -24.30 -8.32
N ALA A 330 11.55 -23.93 -9.49
CA ALA A 330 11.88 -24.88 -10.54
C ALA A 330 13.11 -25.65 -10.08
N GLU A 331 12.87 -26.92 -9.71
CA GLU A 331 13.81 -27.99 -9.38
C GLU A 331 15.31 -27.64 -9.56
N LEU A 332 16.07 -27.70 -8.45
CA LEU A 332 17.53 -27.87 -8.48
C LEU A 332 17.89 -29.30 -8.96
N ASN A 333 17.41 -29.68 -10.14
CA ASN A 333 17.79 -30.88 -10.84
C ASN A 333 19.20 -30.68 -11.40
N LEU A 334 20.20 -30.97 -10.55
CA LEU A 334 21.63 -31.01 -10.86
C LEU A 334 21.91 -32.06 -11.95
N HIS A 335 21.60 -31.73 -13.20
CA HIS A 335 21.96 -32.53 -14.36
C HIS A 335 23.46 -32.37 -14.64
N PHE A 336 24.25 -33.30 -14.09
CA PHE A 336 25.63 -33.51 -14.49
C PHE A 336 25.69 -33.73 -16.03
N PRO A 337 26.49 -32.94 -16.77
CA PRO A 337 26.57 -33.09 -18.22
C PRO A 337 27.27 -34.42 -18.59
N GLN A 338 26.51 -35.31 -19.21
CA GLN A 338 27.01 -36.58 -19.74
C GLN A 338 28.04 -36.34 -20.85
N ILE A 339 29.28 -36.81 -20.64
CA ILE A 339 30.39 -36.67 -21.58
C ILE A 339 30.09 -37.49 -22.85
N LYS A 340 29.89 -36.81 -23.99
CA LYS A 340 29.82 -37.47 -25.31
C LYS A 340 31.19 -37.46 -25.99
N ARG A 341 31.70 -38.66 -26.31
CA ARG A 341 32.97 -38.89 -27.03
C ARG A 341 32.91 -38.35 -28.47
N LEU A 342 34.05 -37.87 -28.97
CA LEU A 342 34.25 -37.47 -30.37
C LEU A 342 34.09 -38.66 -31.34
N ARG A 343 33.63 -38.35 -32.57
CA ARG A 343 34.17 -38.94 -33.80
C ARG A 343 34.08 -37.94 -34.96
N VAL A 344 34.91 -38.16 -35.99
CA VAL A 344 35.34 -37.16 -36.99
C VAL A 344 34.61 -37.33 -38.34
N ASP A 345 34.49 -36.23 -39.09
CA ASP A 345 33.93 -36.13 -40.47
C ASP A 345 34.66 -37.00 -41.51
N PRO A 346 34.10 -37.14 -42.74
CA PRO A 346 34.56 -36.26 -43.83
C PRO A 346 33.52 -35.91 -44.94
N GLY A 347 33.69 -34.78 -45.64
CA GLY A 347 33.33 -34.69 -47.08
C GLY A 347 32.58 -33.46 -47.65
N PHE A 348 33.32 -32.36 -47.90
CA PHE A 348 33.26 -31.41 -49.04
C PHE A 348 31.97 -31.06 -49.87
N ALA A 349 31.85 -29.75 -50.15
CA ALA A 349 31.21 -29.07 -51.31
C ALA A 349 29.65 -29.07 -51.38
N LEU A 350 28.94 -28.09 -51.97
CA LEU A 350 29.31 -26.93 -52.82
C LEU A 350 28.36 -25.72 -52.58
N SER A 351 28.69 -24.54 -53.12
CA SER A 351 27.99 -23.26 -53.02
C SER A 351 26.65 -23.11 -53.78
N ARG A 352 25.66 -22.37 -53.24
CA ARG A 352 25.19 -21.06 -53.78
C ARG A 352 24.14 -20.35 -52.91
N SER A 353 24.04 -19.04 -53.12
CA SER A 353 23.12 -18.07 -52.49
C SER A 353 21.70 -18.07 -53.08
N THR A 354 20.67 -17.78 -52.26
CA THR A 354 19.77 -16.59 -52.42
C THR A 354 18.75 -16.41 -51.26
N GLU A 355 18.66 -15.16 -50.78
CA GLU A 355 17.48 -14.39 -50.34
C GLU A 355 16.44 -14.86 -49.28
N ARG A 356 16.30 -13.98 -48.24
CA ARG A 356 15.07 -13.55 -47.50
C ARG A 356 14.35 -14.63 -46.64
N GLU A 357 13.73 -14.33 -45.49
CA GLU A 357 13.12 -13.06 -45.04
C GLU A 357 13.05 -12.93 -43.48
N SER A 358 12.92 -11.67 -43.01
CA SER A 358 12.29 -11.19 -41.74
C SER A 358 12.38 -11.97 -40.41
N ALA A 359 13.01 -11.34 -39.40
CA ALA A 359 12.38 -11.03 -38.10
C ALA A 359 13.23 -10.00 -37.31
N SER A 360 12.64 -8.87 -36.91
CA SER A 360 13.35 -7.79 -36.20
C SER A 360 13.43 -8.03 -34.69
N THR A 361 14.59 -8.42 -34.18
CA THR A 361 14.84 -8.47 -32.73
C THR A 361 15.15 -7.07 -32.18
N HIS A 362 14.22 -6.48 -31.43
CA HIS A 362 14.49 -5.23 -30.70
C HIS A 362 15.42 -5.49 -29.51
N ASN A 363 16.74 -5.36 -29.74
CA ASN A 363 17.76 -5.42 -28.71
C ASN A 363 17.58 -4.28 -27.69
N CYS A 364 17.16 -4.62 -26.46
CA CYS A 364 17.37 -3.75 -25.31
C CYS A 364 18.87 -3.69 -25.01
N LYS A 365 19.53 -2.58 -25.36
CA LYS A 365 20.93 -2.33 -25.00
C LYS A 365 21.03 -2.20 -23.48
N ALA A 366 21.50 -3.26 -22.81
CA ALA A 366 22.01 -3.14 -21.46
C ALA A 366 23.23 -2.21 -21.46
N SER A 367 23.04 -0.97 -20.99
CA SER A 367 24.16 -0.11 -20.62
C SER A 367 24.90 -0.79 -19.45
N LYS A 368 26.20 -1.05 -19.62
CA LYS A 368 27.07 -1.48 -18.52
C LYS A 368 27.19 -0.35 -17.51
N VAL A 369 26.27 -0.30 -16.56
CA VAL A 369 26.40 0.50 -15.34
C VAL A 369 27.39 -0.23 -14.44
N SER A 370 28.48 0.44 -14.07
CA SER A 370 29.44 -0.08 -13.10
C SER A 370 28.76 -0.28 -11.73
N PRO A 371 29.23 -1.22 -10.89
CA PRO A 371 28.57 -1.54 -9.62
C PRO A 371 28.69 -0.38 -8.62
N SER A 372 27.73 0.54 -8.67
CA SER A 372 27.61 1.66 -7.73
C SER A 372 26.89 1.18 -6.46
N SER A 373 27.64 1.11 -5.36
CA SER A 373 27.13 0.66 -4.05
C SER A 373 25.97 1.52 -3.57
N ILE A 374 24.85 0.89 -3.22
CA ILE A 374 23.68 1.61 -2.68
C ILE A 374 23.87 1.77 -1.16
N LYS A 375 23.95 3.02 -0.70
CA LYS A 375 23.79 3.34 0.72
C LYS A 375 22.31 3.52 1.03
N LEU A 376 21.75 2.57 1.77
CA LEU A 376 20.45 2.66 2.42
C LEU A 376 20.70 2.52 3.93
N PHE A 377 20.18 3.46 4.72
CA PHE A 377 20.17 3.40 6.18
C PHE A 377 21.57 3.27 6.83
N GLY A 378 22.54 4.07 6.38
CA GLY A 378 23.90 4.11 6.93
C GLY A 378 24.79 2.88 6.66
N ARG A 379 24.20 1.74 6.30
CA ARG A 379 24.92 0.51 5.89
C ARG A 379 25.16 0.49 4.37
N ILE A 380 26.30 -0.07 3.97
CA ILE A 380 26.57 -0.39 2.57
C ILE A 380 25.91 -1.74 2.30
N ILE A 381 24.86 -1.75 1.46
CA ILE A 381 24.30 -3.01 0.95
C ILE A 381 25.23 -3.47 -0.19
N LYS A 382 26.12 -4.41 0.12
CA LYS A 382 26.85 -5.15 -0.92
C LYS A 382 25.91 -6.18 -1.54
N LEU A 383 25.75 -6.12 -2.85
CA LEU A 383 25.21 -7.24 -3.62
C LEU A 383 26.18 -8.44 -3.49
N PRO A 384 25.68 -9.70 -3.48
CA PRO A 384 26.56 -10.85 -3.51
C PRO A 384 27.36 -10.83 -4.80
N ASP A 385 28.70 -10.87 -4.69
CA ASP A 385 29.58 -11.01 -5.84
C ASP A 385 29.22 -12.30 -6.57
N SER A 386 28.76 -12.20 -7.81
CA SER A 386 28.79 -13.34 -8.73
C SER A 386 30.26 -13.62 -9.01
N GLY A 387 30.84 -14.55 -8.25
CA GLY A 387 32.24 -14.95 -8.39
C GLY A 387 32.51 -15.55 -9.77
N ILE A 388 32.94 -14.70 -10.70
CA ILE A 388 33.51 -15.12 -11.98
C ILE A 388 35.02 -15.28 -11.74
N ASN A 389 35.43 -16.50 -11.42
CA ASN A 389 36.84 -16.88 -11.53
C ASN A 389 37.20 -16.95 -13.02
N GLU A 390 37.83 -15.90 -13.56
CA GLU A 390 38.62 -16.04 -14.80
C GLU A 390 40.06 -16.37 -14.42
N ASP A 391 40.40 -17.66 -14.51
CA ASP A 391 41.75 -18.17 -14.19
C ASP A 391 42.36 -18.87 -15.42
N GLY A 392 43.40 -18.24 -16.00
CA GLY A 392 44.18 -18.73 -17.16
C GLY A 392 43.48 -18.64 -18.53
N CYS A 393 44.17 -18.53 -19.68
CA CYS A 393 45.59 -18.54 -20.04
C CYS A 393 45.66 -18.21 -21.57
N LYS A 394 46.66 -17.60 -22.23
CA LYS A 394 48.09 -17.23 -22.01
C LYS A 394 48.46 -16.06 -22.96
N GLY A 395 49.60 -15.40 -22.73
CA GLY A 395 50.57 -15.14 -23.83
C GLY A 395 51.03 -13.70 -24.11
N CYS A 396 52.33 -13.48 -23.86
CA CYS A 396 53.28 -12.61 -24.60
C CYS A 396 53.39 -11.10 -24.28
N ASN A 397 54.61 -10.78 -23.79
CA ASN A 397 55.41 -9.55 -24.02
C ASN A 397 54.96 -8.23 -23.35
N GLU A 398 55.85 -7.37 -22.83
CA GLU A 398 57.31 -7.42 -22.60
C GLU A 398 57.71 -6.33 -21.56
N ILE A 399 58.75 -6.61 -20.75
CA ILE A 399 59.83 -5.69 -20.31
C ILE A 399 59.52 -4.41 -19.45
N GLU A 400 60.13 -4.39 -18.24
CA GLU A 400 60.65 -3.25 -17.42
C GLU A 400 59.72 -2.04 -17.04
N ALA A 401 59.72 -1.50 -15.81
CA ALA A 401 60.88 -1.15 -14.98
C ALA A 401 60.56 -0.88 -13.47
N ILE A 402 61.43 -1.40 -12.59
CA ILE A 402 62.10 -0.72 -11.45
C ILE A 402 61.26 -0.02 -10.34
N ASN A 403 61.05 -0.79 -9.25
CA ASN A 403 61.41 -0.54 -7.84
C ASN A 403 61.23 0.84 -7.13
N LYS A 404 60.63 0.74 -5.92
CA LYS A 404 60.88 1.47 -4.65
C LYS A 404 60.74 3.02 -4.67
N THR A 405 59.95 3.63 -3.80
CA THR A 405 60.23 3.65 -2.34
C THR A 405 59.03 4.19 -1.55
N MET A 406 58.52 3.44 -0.56
CA MET A 406 57.85 4.05 0.60
C MET A 406 58.90 4.61 1.56
N LYS A 407 58.73 5.84 2.03
CA LYS A 407 59.30 6.28 3.30
C LYS A 407 58.17 6.77 4.22
N ILE A 408 58.22 6.26 5.44
CA ILE A 408 57.30 6.53 6.55
C ILE A 408 57.91 7.65 7.41
N THR A 409 57.06 8.35 8.18
CA THR A 409 57.38 9.40 9.20
C THR A 409 58.03 10.69 8.66
N SER A 410 57.66 11.88 9.15
CA SER A 410 57.02 12.21 10.44
C SER A 410 55.84 13.18 10.27
#